data_AF-A0A7C5W965-F1
#
_entry.id   AF-A0A7C5W965-F1
#
_cell.length_a   1.000
_cell.length_b   1.000
_cell.length_c   1.000
_cell.angle_alpha   90.00
_cell.angle_beta   90.00
_cell.angle_gamma   90.00
#
_symmetry.space_group_name_H-M   'P 1'
#
loop_
_entity.id
_entity.type
_entity.pdbx_description
1 polymer ?
#
loop_
_entity_poly.entity_id
_entity_poly.type
_entity_poly.pdbx_seq_one_letter_code
_entity_poly.pdbx_strand_id
1 'polypeptide(L)'
;MSYKGLAFRHLASVIDDKELALKSEHLYFAGFNAITPAEQKIIEGLAARVQVTRLFDADTYYLDDPKQEAGKYLRKIARNSKLQTFEWVEKRLAQRAMNIEATGVPHNTGQVLVAGSLLAGLEPEEANNTAVVLNDESLLIPLLNAIPGNIDDFNVTMGFPFSLTPAYELMESLLTLHLYAYEKSQKLLMIKAHVCDFISGK
;
A
#
# COMPACT_ATOMS: atom_id res chain seq x y z
N MET A 1 -14.21 -17.56 -5.70
CA MET A 1 -13.90 -16.13 -5.52
C MET A 1 -12.48 -15.91 -6.01
N SER A 2 -12.24 -14.92 -6.88
CA SER A 2 -10.90 -14.60 -7.38
C SER A 2 -10.36 -13.40 -6.60
N TYR A 3 -9.21 -13.54 -5.94
CA TYR A 3 -8.51 -12.39 -5.40
C TYR A 3 -7.75 -11.67 -6.53
N LYS A 4 -7.39 -10.39 -6.33
CA LYS A 4 -6.78 -9.53 -7.37
C LYS A 4 -5.64 -10.23 -8.12
N GLY A 5 -4.69 -10.82 -7.40
CA GLY A 5 -3.57 -11.53 -8.01
C GLY A 5 -3.97 -12.72 -8.90
N LEU A 6 -5.01 -13.48 -8.53
CA LEU A 6 -5.50 -14.58 -9.34
C LEU A 6 -6.15 -14.08 -10.64
N ALA A 7 -6.94 -13.01 -10.57
CA ALA A 7 -7.56 -12.40 -11.75
C ALA A 7 -6.50 -11.89 -12.75
N PHE A 8 -5.45 -11.23 -12.26
CA PHE A 8 -4.36 -10.73 -13.09
C PHE A 8 -3.57 -11.86 -13.74
N ARG A 9 -3.28 -12.94 -12.99
CA ARG A 9 -2.61 -14.11 -13.57
C ARG A 9 -3.44 -14.80 -14.63
N HIS A 10 -4.75 -14.96 -14.40
CA HIS A 10 -5.66 -15.55 -15.39
C HIS A 10 -5.73 -14.71 -16.65
N LEU A 11 -5.88 -13.39 -16.52
CA LEU A 11 -5.87 -12.50 -17.68
C LEU A 11 -4.52 -12.60 -18.43
N ALA A 12 -3.40 -12.58 -17.71
CA ALA A 12 -2.08 -12.74 -18.33
C ALA A 12 -1.90 -14.10 -19.06
N SER A 13 -2.59 -15.18 -18.64
CA SER A 13 -2.51 -16.46 -19.37
C SER A 13 -3.27 -16.46 -20.69
N VAL A 14 -4.36 -15.70 -20.81
CA VAL A 14 -5.22 -15.65 -22.00
C VAL A 14 -5.06 -14.37 -22.82
N ILE A 15 -4.23 -13.42 -22.38
CA ILE A 15 -4.09 -12.10 -23.05
C ILE A 15 -3.58 -12.21 -24.48
N ASP A 16 -2.92 -13.32 -24.83
CA ASP A 16 -2.40 -13.56 -26.17
C ASP A 16 -3.47 -14.16 -27.12
N ASP A 17 -4.61 -14.60 -26.59
CA ASP A 17 -5.70 -15.16 -27.39
C ASP A 17 -6.41 -14.06 -28.20
N LYS A 18 -6.90 -14.43 -29.39
CA LYS A 18 -7.46 -13.48 -30.38
C LYS A 18 -8.87 -12.98 -30.04
N GLU A 19 -9.52 -13.55 -29.03
CA GLU A 19 -10.94 -13.29 -28.71
C GLU A 19 -11.18 -12.18 -27.68
N LEU A 20 -10.15 -11.42 -27.30
CA LEU A 20 -10.34 -10.31 -26.35
C LEU A 20 -11.01 -9.11 -27.05
N ALA A 21 -12.34 -9.03 -26.94
CA ALA A 21 -13.13 -7.91 -27.45
C ALA A 21 -12.88 -6.65 -26.60
N LEU A 22 -11.96 -5.79 -27.06
CA LEU A 22 -11.70 -4.48 -26.46
C LEU A 22 -12.67 -3.44 -27.02
N LYS A 23 -13.36 -2.72 -26.14
CA LYS A 23 -14.26 -1.62 -26.53
C LYS A 23 -13.55 -0.27 -26.73
N SER A 24 -12.35 -0.13 -26.20
CA SER A 24 -11.57 1.11 -26.20
C SER A 24 -10.43 1.01 -27.19
N GLU A 25 -10.28 2.03 -28.03
CA GLU A 25 -9.19 2.12 -29.01
C GLU A 25 -7.86 2.59 -28.37
N HIS A 26 -7.94 3.25 -27.22
CA HIS A 26 -6.80 3.79 -26.49
C HIS A 26 -6.91 3.51 -24.99
N LEU A 27 -5.85 2.94 -24.41
CA LEU A 27 -5.72 2.69 -22.97
C LEU A 27 -4.59 3.51 -22.36
N TYR A 28 -4.83 4.02 -21.16
CA TYR A 28 -3.84 4.75 -20.36
C TYR A 28 -3.47 3.94 -19.12
N PHE A 29 -2.17 3.77 -18.88
CA PHE A 29 -1.62 3.14 -17.68
C PHE A 29 -0.84 4.17 -16.89
N ALA A 30 -1.34 4.55 -15.70
CA ALA A 30 -0.74 5.54 -14.82
C ALA A 30 -0.65 5.01 -13.38
N GLY A 31 0.25 5.57 -12.58
CA GLY A 31 0.34 5.26 -11.14
C GLY A 31 1.03 3.94 -10.79
N PHE A 32 1.74 3.31 -11.75
CA PHE A 32 2.50 2.10 -11.49
C PHE A 32 3.88 2.45 -10.91
N ASN A 33 4.18 1.97 -9.69
CA ASN A 33 5.53 2.03 -9.13
C ASN A 33 6.30 0.72 -9.40
N ALA A 34 5.75 -0.42 -8.95
CA ALA A 34 6.30 -1.75 -9.16
C ALA A 34 5.36 -2.58 -10.02
N ILE A 35 5.72 -2.79 -11.29
CA ILE A 35 4.93 -3.62 -12.21
C ILE A 35 5.26 -5.09 -11.95
N THR A 36 4.23 -5.87 -11.63
CA THR A 36 4.35 -7.34 -11.48
C THR A 36 4.52 -8.01 -12.84
N PRO A 37 5.06 -9.25 -12.92
CA PRO A 37 5.17 -9.97 -14.19
C PRO A 37 3.84 -10.17 -14.91
N ALA A 38 2.75 -10.38 -14.16
CA ALA A 38 1.42 -10.51 -14.74
C ALA A 38 0.93 -9.19 -15.34
N GLU A 39 1.08 -8.06 -14.63
CA GLU A 39 0.74 -6.73 -15.14
C GLU A 39 1.57 -6.38 -16.37
N GLN A 40 2.87 -6.65 -16.35
CA GLN A 40 3.74 -6.44 -17.50
C GLN A 40 3.23 -7.22 -18.72
N LYS A 41 2.91 -8.51 -18.56
CA LYS A 41 2.39 -9.33 -19.65
C LYS A 41 1.05 -8.79 -20.19
N ILE A 42 0.18 -8.32 -19.30
CA ILE A 42 -1.10 -7.70 -19.68
C ILE A 42 -0.86 -6.42 -20.48
N ILE A 43 -0.04 -5.50 -19.98
CA ILE A 43 0.26 -4.22 -20.64
C ILE A 43 0.88 -4.45 -22.02
N GLU A 44 1.86 -5.35 -22.11
CA GLU A 44 2.51 -5.70 -23.39
C GLU A 44 1.53 -6.36 -24.37
N GLY A 45 0.69 -7.29 -23.90
CA GLY A 45 -0.32 -7.96 -24.74
C GLY A 45 -1.41 -7.00 -25.25
N LEU A 46 -1.82 -6.03 -24.44
CA LEU A 46 -2.78 -5.00 -24.85
C LEU A 46 -2.16 -4.00 -25.85
N ALA A 47 -0.90 -3.61 -25.64
CA ALA A 47 -0.18 -2.71 -26.53
C ALA A 47 0.02 -3.28 -27.95
N ALA A 48 -0.09 -4.59 -28.13
CA ALA A 48 -0.08 -5.24 -29.44
C ALA A 48 -1.41 -5.12 -30.21
N ARG A 49 -2.49 -4.68 -29.56
CA ARG A 49 -3.87 -4.69 -30.11
C ARG A 49 -4.49 -3.31 -30.23
N VAL A 50 -4.20 -2.43 -29.26
CA VAL A 50 -4.78 -1.09 -29.16
C VAL A 50 -3.68 -0.08 -28.84
N GLN A 51 -3.98 1.20 -29.03
CA GLN A 51 -3.06 2.24 -28.61
C GLN A 51 -2.92 2.20 -27.08
N VAL A 52 -1.70 2.23 -26.59
CA VAL A 52 -1.40 2.20 -25.15
C VAL A 52 -0.45 3.34 -24.82
N THR A 53 -0.87 4.21 -23.90
CA THR A 53 -0.03 5.26 -23.32
C THR A 53 0.31 4.88 -21.88
N ARG A 54 1.60 4.90 -21.55
CA ARG A 54 2.08 4.64 -20.18
C ARG A 54 2.64 5.93 -19.62
N LEU A 55 2.17 6.28 -18.43
CA LEU A 55 2.32 7.57 -17.78
C LEU A 55 3.12 7.37 -16.49
N PHE A 56 4.42 7.59 -16.56
CA PHE A 56 5.33 7.55 -15.42
C PHE A 56 5.79 8.96 -15.05
N ASP A 57 5.54 9.37 -13.80
CA ASP A 57 6.18 10.52 -13.15
C ASP A 57 7.38 10.01 -12.34
N ALA A 58 8.51 10.70 -12.45
CA ALA A 58 9.70 10.37 -11.70
C ALA A 58 10.58 11.59 -11.41
N ASP A 59 11.50 11.46 -10.44
CA ASP A 59 12.53 12.44 -10.14
C ASP A 59 13.92 11.88 -10.41
N THR A 60 14.76 12.68 -11.04
CA THR A 60 16.18 12.36 -11.28
C THR A 60 16.93 11.99 -10.01
N TYR A 61 16.56 12.59 -8.86
CA TYR A 61 17.18 12.34 -7.56
C TYR A 61 17.29 10.85 -7.24
N TYR A 62 16.23 10.07 -7.52
CA TYR A 62 16.25 8.62 -7.30
C TYR A 62 16.40 7.80 -8.58
N LEU A 63 16.17 8.36 -9.77
CA LEU A 63 16.43 7.61 -11.01
C LEU A 63 17.92 7.48 -11.33
N ASP A 64 18.71 8.51 -11.04
CA ASP A 64 20.12 8.57 -11.42
C ASP A 64 21.04 7.94 -10.36
N ASP A 65 20.60 7.87 -9.10
CA ASP A 65 21.38 7.26 -8.02
C ASP A 65 20.89 5.83 -7.70
N PRO A 66 21.70 4.78 -7.97
CA PRO A 66 21.33 3.40 -7.67
C PRO A 66 21.18 3.12 -6.17
N LYS A 67 21.73 3.95 -5.28
CA LYS A 67 21.59 3.81 -3.82
C LYS A 67 20.21 4.24 -3.32
N GLN A 68 19.46 5.01 -4.11
CA GLN A 68 18.11 5.43 -3.74
C GLN A 68 17.13 4.30 -4.04
N GLU A 69 16.56 3.70 -2.99
CA GLU A 69 15.61 2.59 -3.11
C GLU A 69 14.31 2.98 -3.80
N ALA A 70 13.86 4.24 -3.65
CA ALA A 70 12.64 4.75 -4.28
C ALA A 70 12.64 4.59 -5.82
N GLY A 71 13.82 4.67 -6.45
CA GLY A 71 13.96 4.50 -7.90
C GLY A 71 14.14 3.05 -8.35
N LYS A 72 14.25 2.06 -7.46
CA LYS A 72 14.63 0.68 -7.80
C LYS A 72 13.73 0.06 -8.87
N TYR A 73 12.42 0.13 -8.69
CA TYR A 73 11.46 -0.43 -9.64
C TYR A 73 11.33 0.43 -10.90
N LEU A 74 11.32 1.75 -10.75
CA LEU A 74 11.26 2.68 -11.88
C LEU A 74 12.49 2.55 -12.80
N ARG A 75 13.70 2.37 -12.25
CA ARG A 75 14.92 2.07 -13.03
C ARG A 75 14.82 0.75 -13.79
N LYS A 76 14.13 -0.27 -13.24
CA LYS A 76 13.87 -1.54 -13.93
C LYS A 76 12.90 -1.33 -15.11
N ILE A 77 11.86 -0.53 -14.90
CA ILE A 77 10.89 -0.18 -15.94
C ILE A 77 11.56 0.65 -17.06
N ALA A 78 12.40 1.63 -16.69
CA ALA A 78 13.11 2.49 -17.64
C ALA A 78 14.07 1.72 -18.57
N ARG A 79 14.60 0.58 -18.12
CA ARG A 79 15.43 -0.32 -18.96
C ARG A 79 14.61 -1.20 -19.89
N ASN A 80 13.31 -1.33 -19.67
CA ASN A 80 12.44 -2.13 -20.53
C ASN A 80 11.84 -1.24 -21.64
N SER A 81 12.41 -1.35 -22.84
CA SER A 81 11.96 -0.60 -24.01
C SER A 81 10.47 -0.79 -24.36
N LYS A 82 9.88 -1.94 -23.98
CA LYS A 82 8.44 -2.20 -24.19
C LYS A 82 7.53 -1.47 -23.21
N LEU A 83 8.07 -0.95 -22.11
CA LEU A 83 7.31 -0.22 -21.08
C LEU A 83 7.69 1.25 -21.02
N GLN A 84 8.70 1.68 -21.78
CA GLN A 84 9.31 2.98 -21.62
C GLN A 84 8.42 4.10 -22.18
N THR A 85 7.94 4.97 -21.30
CA THR A 85 7.57 6.37 -21.57
C THR A 85 7.69 7.16 -20.27
N PHE A 86 8.90 7.67 -20.01
CA PHE A 86 9.19 8.56 -18.88
C PHE A 86 9.20 10.00 -19.41
N GLU A 87 8.02 10.55 -19.67
CA GLU A 87 7.88 11.92 -20.21
C GLU A 87 8.00 12.98 -19.11
N TRP A 88 7.68 12.64 -17.85
CA TRP A 88 7.73 13.54 -16.70
C TRP A 88 8.84 13.12 -15.75
N VAL A 89 10.09 13.34 -16.17
CA VAL A 89 11.25 13.19 -15.28
C VAL A 89 11.76 14.57 -14.91
N GLU A 90 11.56 14.94 -13.65
CA GLU A 90 11.91 16.27 -13.14
C GLU A 90 13.04 16.23 -12.11
N LYS A 91 13.53 17.41 -11.69
CA LYS A 91 14.56 17.56 -10.66
C LYS A 91 14.02 18.27 -9.42
N ARG A 92 12.79 17.96 -9.02
CA ARG A 92 12.05 18.67 -7.97
C ARG A 92 12.76 18.54 -6.63
N LEU A 93 13.15 17.32 -6.25
CA LEU A 93 13.76 17.05 -4.94
C LEU A 93 15.15 17.66 -4.77
N ALA A 94 15.95 17.69 -5.84
CA ALA A 94 17.29 18.24 -5.80
C ALA A 94 17.33 19.78 -5.88
N GLN A 95 16.33 20.40 -6.51
CA GLN A 95 16.28 21.86 -6.71
C GLN A 95 15.45 22.60 -5.66
N ARG A 96 14.45 21.94 -5.06
CA ARG A 96 13.61 22.56 -4.04
C ARG A 96 14.37 22.67 -2.72
N ALA A 97 14.49 23.89 -2.21
CA ALA A 97 14.96 24.10 -0.83
C ALA A 97 13.95 23.46 0.14
N MET A 98 14.45 22.56 0.98
CA MET A 98 13.66 21.87 2.02
C MET A 98 14.21 22.26 3.39
N ASN A 99 13.33 22.62 4.32
CA ASN A 99 13.68 22.74 5.72
C ASN A 99 13.53 21.35 6.37
N ILE A 100 14.64 20.73 6.73
CA ILE A 100 14.67 19.39 7.32
C ILE A 100 15.12 19.52 8.77
N GLU A 101 14.24 19.19 9.70
CA GLU A 101 14.54 19.12 11.12
C GLU A 101 14.61 17.66 11.58
N ALA A 102 15.62 17.32 12.37
CA ALA A 102 15.80 15.99 12.92
C ALA A 102 15.83 16.06 14.45
N THR A 103 14.81 15.49 15.08
CA THR A 103 14.66 15.49 16.54
C THR A 103 14.97 14.11 17.09
N GLY A 104 15.99 14.01 17.94
CA GLY A 104 16.32 12.77 18.64
C GLY A 104 15.37 12.53 19.81
N VAL A 105 14.62 11.43 19.80
CA VAL A 105 13.59 11.14 20.81
C VAL A 105 13.77 9.73 21.39
N PRO A 106 13.79 9.58 22.72
CA PRO A 106 13.88 8.26 23.34
C PRO A 106 12.55 7.51 23.22
N HIS A 107 12.60 6.26 22.77
CA HIS A 107 11.47 5.33 22.62
C HIS A 107 10.38 5.77 21.62
N ASN A 108 9.59 4.82 21.14
CA ASN A 108 8.55 5.09 20.14
C ASN A 108 7.40 5.95 20.70
N THR A 109 7.08 5.80 21.99
CA THR A 109 6.05 6.62 22.65
C THR A 109 6.44 8.10 22.72
N GLY A 110 7.73 8.38 22.90
CA GLY A 110 8.24 9.75 22.85
C GLY A 110 8.06 10.38 21.47
N GLN A 111 8.33 9.62 20.39
CA GLN A 111 8.18 10.11 19.02
C GLN A 111 6.74 10.57 18.74
N VAL A 112 5.77 9.81 19.24
CA VAL A 112 4.34 10.13 19.14
C VAL A 112 3.98 11.42 19.87
N LEU A 113 4.51 11.62 21.09
CA LEU A 113 4.26 12.85 21.86
C LEU A 113 4.89 14.08 21.18
N VAL A 114 6.08 13.93 20.62
CA VAL A 114 6.73 14.99 19.84
C VAL A 114 5.92 15.31 18.60
N ALA A 115 5.43 14.31 17.86
CA ALA A 115 4.55 14.53 16.71
C ALA A 115 3.27 15.29 17.12
N GLY A 116 2.61 14.88 18.20
CA GLY A 116 1.43 15.60 18.73
C GLY A 116 1.74 17.05 19.11
N SER A 117 2.90 17.30 19.73
CA SER A 117 3.35 18.67 20.07
C SER A 117 3.62 19.53 18.84
N LEU A 118 4.19 18.95 17.77
CA LEU A 118 4.40 19.68 16.51
C LEU A 118 3.07 20.02 15.84
N LEU A 119 2.14 19.08 15.83
CA LEU A 119 0.78 19.28 15.31
C LEU A 119 0.01 20.35 16.09
N ALA A 120 0.24 20.48 17.40
CA ALA A 120 -0.44 21.47 18.23
C ALA A 120 -0.04 22.91 17.89
N GLY A 121 1.13 23.11 17.28
CA GLY A 121 1.60 24.41 16.83
C GLY A 121 1.14 24.81 15.44
N LEU A 122 0.40 23.95 14.72
CA LEU A 122 -0.05 24.22 13.36
C LEU A 122 -1.37 24.98 13.35
N GLU A 123 -1.47 25.95 12.44
CA GLU A 123 -2.73 26.58 12.09
C GLU A 123 -3.61 25.61 11.25
N PRO A 124 -4.94 25.79 11.22
CA PRO A 124 -5.84 24.85 10.52
C PRO A 124 -5.50 24.63 9.03
N GLU A 125 -5.03 25.66 8.32
CA GLU A 125 -4.62 25.55 6.92
C GLU A 125 -3.32 24.74 6.74
N GLU A 126 -2.39 24.85 7.69
CA GLU A 126 -1.14 24.08 7.71
C GLU A 126 -1.41 22.63 8.08
N ALA A 127 -2.30 22.38 9.04
CA ALA A 127 -2.73 21.04 9.43
C ALA A 127 -3.30 20.27 8.23
N ASN A 128 -4.14 20.92 7.41
CA ASN A 128 -4.71 20.31 6.19
C ASN A 128 -3.66 19.96 5.12
N ASN A 129 -2.53 20.67 5.10
CA ASN A 129 -1.42 20.42 4.18
C ASN A 129 -0.30 19.56 4.80
N THR A 130 -0.55 19.00 5.99
CA THR A 130 0.42 18.19 6.72
C THR A 130 0.07 16.72 6.65
N ALA A 131 1.08 15.88 6.41
CA ALA A 131 0.95 14.43 6.48
C ALA A 131 1.91 13.88 7.53
N VAL A 132 1.40 13.02 8.42
CA VAL A 132 2.21 12.27 9.39
C VAL A 132 2.42 10.86 8.86
N VAL A 133 3.68 10.51 8.58
CA VAL A 133 4.05 9.18 8.05
C VAL A 133 4.69 8.36 9.18
N LEU A 134 4.02 7.28 9.56
CA LEU A 134 4.51 6.34 10.56
C LEU A 134 5.29 5.20 9.89
N ASN A 135 6.47 4.87 10.42
CA ASN A 135 7.26 3.72 9.95
C ASN A 135 6.84 2.40 10.64
N ASP A 136 5.99 2.48 11.67
CA ASP A 136 5.46 1.35 12.42
C ASP A 136 3.97 1.58 12.68
N GLU A 137 3.13 0.68 12.17
CA GLU A 137 1.67 0.76 12.25
C GLU A 137 1.17 0.68 13.70
N SER A 138 1.92 0.05 14.61
CA SER A 138 1.56 -0.05 16.02
C SER A 138 1.50 1.32 16.73
N LEU A 139 2.13 2.35 16.13
CA LEU A 139 2.14 3.71 16.65
C LEU A 139 0.90 4.52 16.26
N LEU A 140 0.03 3.98 15.40
CA LEU A 140 -1.17 4.69 14.96
C LEU A 140 -2.08 5.01 16.15
N ILE A 141 -2.41 4.04 17.00
CA ILE A 141 -3.32 4.27 18.13
C ILE A 141 -2.73 5.26 19.13
N PRO A 142 -1.46 5.15 19.56
CA PRO A 142 -0.82 6.19 20.35
C PRO A 142 -0.90 7.57 19.68
N LEU A 143 -0.63 7.68 18.37
CA LEU A 143 -0.67 8.94 17.64
C LEU A 143 -2.05 9.56 17.65
N LEU A 144 -3.10 8.78 17.36
CA LEU A 144 -4.48 9.26 17.38
C LEU A 144 -4.87 9.86 18.74
N ASN A 145 -4.37 9.29 19.84
CA ASN A 145 -4.59 9.84 21.18
C ASN A 145 -3.74 11.08 21.50
N ALA A 146 -2.64 11.29 20.77
CA ALA A 146 -1.76 12.44 20.91
C ALA A 146 -2.12 13.60 19.96
N ILE A 147 -3.08 13.40 19.04
CA ILE A 147 -3.58 14.47 18.18
C ILE A 147 -4.24 15.54 19.08
N PRO A 148 -3.82 16.80 18.95
CA PRO A 148 -4.36 17.87 19.76
C PRO A 148 -5.78 18.24 19.31
N GLY A 149 -6.60 18.72 20.25
CA GLY A 149 -8.02 19.02 19.99
C GLY A 149 -8.28 20.21 19.05
N ASN A 150 -7.25 20.91 18.55
CA ASN A 150 -7.39 21.92 17.49
C ASN A 150 -7.42 21.32 16.08
N ILE A 151 -7.18 20.01 15.94
CA ILE A 151 -7.30 19.28 14.67
C ILE A 151 -8.56 18.43 14.75
N ASP A 152 -9.64 18.93 14.17
CA ASP A 152 -10.95 18.29 14.22
C ASP A 152 -11.06 17.12 13.23
N ASP A 153 -10.51 17.28 12.03
CA ASP A 153 -10.63 16.32 10.93
C ASP A 153 -9.26 15.80 10.48
N PHE A 154 -9.12 14.49 10.38
CA PHE A 154 -7.94 13.85 9.81
C PHE A 154 -8.32 12.56 9.08
N ASN A 155 -7.54 12.22 8.06
CA ASN A 155 -7.70 10.98 7.30
C ASN A 155 -6.59 10.00 7.64
N VAL A 156 -6.97 8.77 7.96
CA VAL A 156 -6.03 7.66 8.17
C VAL A 156 -6.02 6.77 6.94
N THR A 157 -4.90 6.74 6.22
CA THR A 157 -4.74 5.91 5.00
C THR A 157 -4.31 4.48 5.32
N MET A 158 -3.79 4.25 6.54
CA MET A 158 -3.53 2.92 7.05
C MET A 158 -4.87 2.32 7.47
N GLY A 159 -5.24 1.18 6.89
CA GLY A 159 -6.45 0.48 7.31
C GLY A 159 -6.39 0.23 8.82
N PHE A 160 -7.50 0.41 9.53
CA PHE A 160 -7.55 0.07 10.95
C PHE A 160 -7.37 -1.46 11.08
N PRO A 161 -6.33 -1.96 11.78
CA PRO A 161 -6.08 -3.39 11.87
C PRO A 161 -7.32 -4.11 12.42
N PHE A 162 -7.79 -5.14 11.71
CA PHE A 162 -8.97 -5.90 12.15
C PHE A 162 -8.77 -6.49 13.55
N SER A 163 -7.53 -6.88 13.88
CA SER A 163 -7.11 -7.38 15.19
C SER A 163 -7.41 -6.42 16.36
N LEU A 164 -7.54 -5.12 16.09
CA LEU A 164 -7.85 -4.11 17.08
C LEU A 164 -9.36 -3.82 17.20
N THR A 165 -10.20 -4.56 16.47
CA THR A 165 -11.65 -4.40 16.52
C THR A 165 -12.30 -5.30 17.57
N PRO A 166 -13.40 -4.89 18.22
CA PRO A 166 -14.17 -5.78 19.10
C PRO A 166 -14.68 -7.05 18.40
N ALA A 167 -14.86 -7.00 17.09
CA ALA A 167 -15.26 -8.15 16.29
C ALA A 167 -14.17 -9.24 16.26
N TYR A 168 -12.90 -8.85 16.23
CA TYR A 168 -11.80 -9.81 16.35
C TYR A 168 -11.79 -10.48 17.71
N GLU A 169 -11.95 -9.73 18.80
CA GLU A 169 -12.02 -10.29 20.17
C GLU A 169 -13.17 -11.28 20.34
N LEU A 170 -14.35 -10.98 19.78
CA LEU A 170 -15.47 -11.91 19.76
C LEU A 170 -15.12 -13.20 19.00
N MET A 171 -14.47 -13.07 17.83
CA MET A 171 -14.08 -14.21 17.01
C MET A 171 -13.05 -15.09 17.74
N GLU A 172 -11.99 -14.48 18.29
CA GLU A 172 -11.00 -15.13 19.15
C GLU A 172 -11.66 -15.89 20.31
N SER A 173 -12.60 -15.25 21.01
CA SER A 173 -13.30 -15.83 22.16
C SER A 173 -14.13 -17.05 21.75
N LEU A 174 -14.87 -16.96 20.65
CA LEU A 174 -15.67 -18.06 20.11
C LEU A 174 -14.80 -19.25 19.69
N LEU A 175 -13.68 -18.98 19.01
CA LEU A 175 -12.76 -20.01 18.56
C LEU A 175 -12.04 -20.68 19.72
N THR A 176 -11.63 -19.90 20.70
CA THR A 176 -11.01 -20.39 21.94
C THR A 176 -11.98 -21.31 22.69
N LEU A 177 -13.25 -20.90 22.85
CA LEU A 177 -14.29 -21.73 23.45
C LEU A 177 -14.48 -23.05 22.69
N HIS A 178 -14.48 -23.01 21.36
CA HIS A 178 -14.63 -24.19 20.51
C HIS A 178 -13.44 -25.16 20.63
N LEU A 179 -12.22 -24.62 20.66
CA LEU A 179 -10.99 -25.41 20.85
C LEU A 179 -10.98 -26.11 22.21
N TYR A 180 -11.36 -25.40 23.29
CA TYR A 180 -11.49 -26.01 24.62
C TYR A 180 -12.56 -27.10 24.68
N ALA A 181 -13.71 -26.87 24.03
CA ALA A 181 -14.76 -27.89 23.93
C ALA A 181 -14.30 -29.13 23.15
N TYR A 182 -13.50 -28.95 22.09
CA TYR A 182 -12.94 -30.04 21.28
C TYR A 182 -11.96 -30.91 22.09
N GLU A 183 -11.01 -30.31 22.80
CA GLU A 183 -10.02 -31.04 23.61
C GLU A 183 -10.68 -31.90 24.69
N LYS A 184 -11.76 -31.41 25.30
CA LYS A 184 -12.49 -32.13 26.36
C LYS A 184 -13.42 -33.23 25.86
N SER A 185 -13.92 -33.11 24.62
CA SER A 185 -15.02 -33.92 24.09
C SER A 185 -14.58 -35.12 23.25
N GLN A 186 -13.40 -35.07 22.60
CA GLN A 186 -12.96 -36.00 21.54
C GLN A 186 -14.01 -36.26 20.41
N LYS A 187 -15.15 -35.56 20.40
CA LYS A 187 -16.17 -35.64 19.36
C LYS A 187 -16.13 -34.39 18.50
N LEU A 188 -15.95 -34.66 17.21
CA LEU A 188 -15.80 -33.73 16.11
C LEU A 188 -17.09 -32.89 15.91
N LEU A 189 -17.11 -31.62 16.31
CA LEU A 189 -17.95 -30.63 15.62
C LEU A 189 -17.09 -30.00 14.52
N MET A 190 -17.35 -30.41 13.28
CA MET A 190 -16.63 -30.00 12.08
C MET A 190 -16.68 -28.47 11.86
N ILE A 191 -15.53 -27.81 12.02
CA ILE A 191 -15.07 -26.74 11.11
C ILE A 191 -13.59 -26.99 10.81
N LYS A 192 -13.26 -28.24 10.46
CA LYS A 192 -11.89 -28.61 10.06
C LYS A 192 -11.74 -28.36 8.57
N ALA A 193 -11.59 -27.09 8.17
CA ALA A 193 -10.98 -26.72 6.90
C ALA A 193 -10.70 -25.21 6.78
N HIS A 194 -11.60 -24.33 7.23
CA HIS A 194 -11.56 -22.93 6.76
C HIS A 194 -11.07 -21.87 7.75
N VAL A 195 -11.00 -22.18 9.05
CA VAL A 195 -10.68 -21.16 10.06
C VAL A 195 -9.18 -21.02 10.30
N CYS A 196 -8.43 -22.12 10.29
CA CYS A 196 -6.96 -22.04 10.46
C CYS A 196 -6.30 -21.30 9.29
N ASP A 197 -6.84 -21.44 8.08
CA ASP A 197 -6.37 -20.70 6.90
C ASP A 197 -6.73 -19.21 6.96
N PHE A 198 -7.83 -18.84 7.64
CA PHE A 198 -8.25 -17.45 7.80
C PHE A 198 -7.39 -16.68 8.82
N ILE A 199 -6.94 -17.35 9.90
CA ILE A 199 -6.18 -16.73 10.99
C ILE A 199 -4.68 -16.68 10.69
N SER A 200 -4.17 -17.60 9.87
CA SER A 200 -2.73 -17.73 9.65
C SER A 200 -2.14 -16.79 8.58
N GLY A 201 -2.94 -15.92 7.96
CA GLY A 201 -2.44 -14.84 7.09
C GLY A 201 -1.45 -15.33 6.02
N LYS A 202 -1.66 -16.52 5.47
CA LYS A 202 -0.93 -17.06 4.31
C LYS A 202 -1.84 -17.17 3.10
#